data_AF-A0A4R4DUX4-F1
#
_entry.id   AF-A0A4R4DUX4-F1
#
_cell.length_a   1.000
_cell.length_b   1.000
_cell.length_c   1.000
_cell.angle_alpha   90.00
_cell.angle_beta   90.00
_cell.angle_gamma   90.00
#
_symmetry.space_group_name_H-M   'P 1'
#
loop_
_entity.id
_entity.type
_entity.pdbx_description
1 polymer ?
#
loop_
_entity_poly.entity_id
_entity_poly.type
_entity_poly.pdbx_seq_one_letter_code
_entity_poly.pdbx_strand_id
1 'polypeptide(L)'
;MEMTGERRIPAPRQHVWEALNDPEALRASIPGCESVERTADDQFQARVAVKLGPMSAKFSGKVKLENINPPASYTITGEGNGGAMGFAKGGADVALEELGAAETLLRYNVKAQVGGKMAQLGARLIDSTAKQMADQFFDRFAARLTPAPAEAEVLQAQPEAAVAPARASGGFPTEDRSAPEDAANIRAGAAMQSPANRAATDARVAAAAHGTPAAGTDTEYLQDLDAPGPITQHGAEGPSAGGGKPVYRPNPRPLDAEAIRPLRLIMQIEPFGLPIQFWIGSVLMLGILALMFL
;
A
#
# COMPACT_ATOMS: atom_id res chain seq x y z
N MET A 1 -10.08 -0.48 -4.95
CA MET A 1 -9.48 -1.42 -3.99
C MET A 1 -9.97 -1.07 -2.60
N GLU A 2 -10.09 -2.08 -1.75
CA GLU A 2 -10.33 -1.94 -0.32
C GLU A 2 -9.33 -2.82 0.42
N MET A 3 -8.81 -2.33 1.54
CA MET A 3 -7.82 -3.08 2.33
C MET A 3 -8.01 -2.76 3.81
N THR A 4 -8.16 -3.78 4.63
CA THR A 4 -8.11 -3.66 6.08
C THR A 4 -6.87 -4.36 6.63
N GLY A 5 -6.42 -3.95 7.80
CA GLY A 5 -5.32 -4.62 8.48
C GLY A 5 -5.14 -4.16 9.91
N GLU A 6 -4.39 -4.96 10.65
CA GLU A 6 -4.01 -4.68 12.03
C GLU A 6 -2.51 -4.94 12.22
N ARG A 7 -1.86 -4.12 13.03
CA ARG A 7 -0.43 -4.21 13.32
C ARG A 7 -0.18 -3.93 14.79
N ARG A 8 0.55 -4.83 15.44
CA ARG A 8 1.07 -4.62 16.79
C ARG A 8 2.41 -3.91 16.67
N ILE A 9 2.53 -2.78 17.36
CA ILE A 9 3.72 -1.93 17.34
C ILE A 9 4.28 -1.91 18.77
N PRO A 10 5.54 -2.32 18.98
CA PRO A 10 6.17 -2.40 20.30
C PRO A 10 6.63 -1.01 20.79
N ALA A 11 5.69 -0.08 20.87
CA ALA A 11 5.89 1.25 21.42
C ALA A 11 4.61 1.77 22.09
N PRO A 12 4.72 2.69 23.07
CA PRO A 12 3.57 3.34 23.70
C PRO A 12 2.72 4.09 22.67
N ARG A 13 1.39 4.12 22.87
CA ARG A 13 0.43 4.72 21.92
C ARG A 13 0.77 6.16 21.54
N GLN A 14 1.19 6.96 22.52
CA GLN A 14 1.58 8.35 22.30
C GLN A 14 2.79 8.46 21.35
N HIS A 15 3.80 7.60 21.53
CA HIS A 15 5.00 7.60 20.70
C HIS A 15 4.68 7.13 19.26
N VAL A 16 3.80 6.13 19.11
CA VAL A 16 3.28 5.70 17.80
C VAL A 16 2.56 6.84 17.10
N TRP A 17 1.70 7.57 17.82
CA TRP A 17 0.96 8.71 17.29
C TRP A 17 1.91 9.81 16.80
N GLU A 18 2.87 10.21 17.61
CA GLU A 18 3.86 11.24 17.27
C GLU A 18 4.64 10.84 16.01
N ALA A 19 5.12 9.61 15.93
CA ALA A 19 5.86 9.12 14.77
C ALA A 19 5.01 9.01 13.48
N LEU A 20 3.72 8.68 13.59
CA LEU A 20 2.81 8.69 12.44
C LEU A 20 2.54 10.11 11.89
N ASN A 21 2.84 11.14 12.67
CA ASN A 21 2.67 12.55 12.30
C ASN A 21 4.01 13.28 12.07
N ASP A 22 5.14 12.57 12.17
CA ASP A 22 6.48 13.10 11.94
C ASP A 22 6.95 12.85 10.50
N PRO A 23 7.22 13.90 9.69
CA PRO A 23 7.72 13.77 8.33
C PRO A 23 8.97 12.89 8.20
N GLU A 24 9.90 12.95 9.15
CA GLU A 24 11.13 12.16 9.06
C GLU A 24 10.89 10.67 9.32
N ALA A 25 10.12 10.33 10.37
CA ALA A 25 9.70 8.97 10.64
C ALA A 25 8.91 8.38 9.46
N LEU A 26 7.99 9.15 8.87
CA LEU A 26 7.23 8.73 7.69
C LEU A 26 8.14 8.51 6.48
N ARG A 27 9.03 9.46 6.15
CA ARG A 27 9.96 9.35 5.03
C ARG A 27 10.83 8.10 5.11
N ALA A 28 11.35 7.81 6.30
CA ALA A 28 12.21 6.65 6.50
C ALA A 28 11.45 5.31 6.45
N SER A 29 10.17 5.33 6.81
CA SER A 29 9.34 4.12 6.86
C SER A 29 8.72 3.79 5.51
N ILE A 30 8.40 4.78 4.67
CA ILE A 30 7.75 4.56 3.37
C ILE A 30 8.76 4.00 2.35
N PRO A 31 8.52 2.80 1.77
CA PRO A 31 9.41 2.23 0.75
C PRO A 31 9.47 3.10 -0.51
N GLY A 32 10.69 3.43 -0.96
CA GLY A 32 10.89 4.24 -2.16
C GLY A 32 10.54 5.72 -1.98
N CYS A 33 10.36 6.19 -0.75
CA CYS A 33 10.11 7.60 -0.49
C CYS A 33 11.34 8.46 -0.81
N GLU A 34 11.13 9.49 -1.63
CA GLU A 34 12.14 10.48 -1.99
C GLU A 34 12.04 11.72 -1.07
N SER A 35 10.82 12.17 -0.78
CA SER A 35 10.56 13.29 0.15
C SER A 35 9.21 13.16 0.85
N VAL A 36 9.14 13.71 2.07
CA VAL A 36 7.90 13.98 2.81
C VAL A 36 8.05 15.36 3.43
N GLU A 37 7.08 16.23 3.23
CA GLU A 37 7.07 17.60 3.72
C GLU A 37 5.72 17.88 4.34
N ARG A 38 5.72 18.49 5.54
CA ARG A 38 4.49 18.97 6.17
C ARG A 38 4.17 20.35 5.60
N THR A 39 3.09 20.46 4.84
CA THR A 39 2.69 21.69 4.14
C THR A 39 1.71 22.54 4.96
N ALA A 40 1.00 21.92 5.90
CA ALA A 40 0.17 22.58 6.91
C ALA A 40 0.02 21.67 8.13
N ASP A 41 -0.71 22.10 9.16
CA ASP A 41 -0.83 21.29 10.38
C ASP A 41 -1.47 19.90 10.15
N ASP A 42 -2.40 19.84 9.21
CA ASP A 42 -3.15 18.66 8.83
C ASP A 42 -2.76 18.14 7.43
N GLN A 43 -1.68 18.64 6.82
CA GLN A 43 -1.37 18.33 5.41
C GLN A 43 0.10 17.98 5.18
N PHE A 44 0.29 17.00 4.30
CA PHE A 44 1.59 16.53 3.88
C PHE A 44 1.66 16.43 2.35
N GLN A 45 2.86 16.66 1.82
CA GLN A 45 3.21 16.35 0.45
C GLN A 45 4.34 15.33 0.44
N ALA A 46 4.25 14.31 -0.41
CA ALA A 46 5.27 13.28 -0.51
C ALA A 46 5.59 12.93 -1.96
N ARG A 47 6.84 12.56 -2.22
CA ARG A 47 7.27 11.93 -3.48
C ARG A 47 7.72 10.51 -3.22
N VAL A 48 7.20 9.57 -4.00
CA VAL A 48 7.49 8.13 -3.84
C VAL A 48 7.74 7.48 -5.19
N ALA A 49 8.84 6.75 -5.30
CA ALA A 49 9.15 5.88 -6.42
C ALA A 49 8.68 4.45 -6.12
N VAL A 50 7.70 3.96 -6.86
CA VAL A 50 7.11 2.62 -6.69
C VAL A 50 7.47 1.75 -7.89
N LYS A 51 7.83 0.50 -7.62
CA LYS A 51 8.02 -0.54 -8.63
C LYS A 51 6.79 -1.42 -8.70
N LEU A 52 6.17 -1.51 -9.87
CA LEU A 52 4.99 -2.32 -10.17
C LEU A 52 5.37 -3.31 -11.29
N GLY A 53 5.82 -4.50 -10.89
CA GLY A 53 6.35 -5.50 -11.82
C GLY A 53 7.55 -4.96 -12.62
N PRO A 54 7.55 -5.04 -13.96
CA PRO A 54 8.63 -4.50 -14.80
C PRO A 54 8.63 -2.97 -14.90
N MET A 55 7.60 -2.28 -14.40
CA MET A 55 7.46 -0.83 -14.51
C MET A 55 7.85 -0.10 -13.21
N SER A 56 8.44 1.08 -13.37
CA SER A 56 8.70 2.01 -12.26
C SER A 56 7.92 3.29 -12.47
N ALA A 57 7.29 3.79 -11.41
CA ALA A 57 6.52 5.03 -11.44
C ALA A 57 6.96 5.93 -10.28
N LYS A 58 7.05 7.23 -10.55
CA LYS A 58 7.23 8.26 -9.53
C LYS A 58 5.92 8.97 -9.32
N PHE A 59 5.52 9.11 -8.06
CA PHE A 59 4.29 9.76 -7.67
C PHE A 59 4.58 10.96 -6.80
N SER A 60 3.92 12.06 -7.09
CA SER A 60 3.77 13.19 -6.15
C SER A 60 2.38 13.11 -5.55
N GLY A 61 2.29 12.99 -4.24
CA GLY A 61 1.02 12.88 -3.52
C GLY A 61 0.80 14.01 -2.53
N LYS A 62 -0.46 14.36 -2.33
CA LYS A 62 -0.93 15.25 -1.28
C LYS A 62 -1.83 14.45 -0.34
N VAL A 63 -1.63 14.66 0.96
CA VAL A 63 -2.35 13.97 2.02
C VAL A 63 -2.91 15.01 2.97
N LYS A 64 -4.15 14.81 3.40
CA LYS A 64 -4.82 15.59 4.43
C LYS A 64 -5.30 14.67 5.55
N LEU A 65 -5.19 15.15 6.78
CA LEU A 65 -5.68 14.51 7.98
C LEU A 65 -7.01 15.14 8.40
N GLU A 66 -8.00 14.32 8.68
CA GLU A 66 -9.36 14.73 9.05
C GLU A 66 -9.83 13.92 10.26
N ASN A 67 -10.90 14.36 10.93
CA ASN A 67 -11.45 13.68 12.11
C ASN A 67 -10.40 13.34 13.18
N ILE A 68 -9.46 14.25 13.39
CA ILE A 68 -8.29 14.03 14.24
C ILE A 68 -8.72 13.96 15.71
N ASN A 69 -8.43 12.85 16.36
CA ASN A 69 -8.70 12.58 17.77
C ASN A 69 -7.42 12.05 18.44
N PRO A 70 -6.49 12.91 18.89
CA PRO A 70 -5.21 12.47 19.42
C PRO A 70 -5.33 11.78 20.79
N PRO A 71 -4.54 10.74 21.09
CA PRO A 71 -3.69 9.93 20.21
C PRO A 71 -4.40 8.65 19.72
N ALA A 72 -5.71 8.72 19.46
CA ALA A 72 -6.57 7.56 19.24
C ALA A 72 -6.91 7.30 17.78
N SER A 73 -7.21 8.30 16.96
CA SER A 73 -7.64 8.07 15.57
C SER A 73 -7.59 9.29 14.66
N TYR A 74 -7.58 9.08 13.35
CA TYR A 74 -7.87 10.07 12.31
C TYR A 74 -8.26 9.39 11.00
N THR A 75 -8.84 10.16 10.09
CA THR A 75 -9.07 9.78 8.69
C THR A 75 -8.00 10.45 7.83
N ILE A 76 -7.31 9.68 7.00
CA ILE A 76 -6.41 10.16 5.96
C ILE A 76 -7.21 10.29 4.68
N THR A 77 -7.09 11.41 3.97
CA THR A 77 -7.52 11.53 2.57
C THR A 77 -6.32 11.94 1.72
N GLY A 78 -6.24 11.44 0.49
CA GLY A 78 -5.10 11.75 -0.35
C GLY A 78 -5.30 11.44 -1.82
N GLU A 79 -4.47 12.12 -2.60
CA GLU A 79 -4.35 11.94 -4.04
C GLU A 79 -2.87 11.87 -4.43
N GLY A 80 -2.57 11.02 -5.41
CA GLY A 80 -1.24 10.80 -5.96
C GLY A 80 -1.28 10.94 -7.48
N ASN A 81 -0.36 11.73 -8.03
CA ASN A 81 -0.21 11.95 -9.46
C ASN A 81 1.12 11.33 -9.93
N GLY A 82 1.02 10.35 -10.84
CA GLY A 82 2.14 9.66 -11.49
C GLY A 82 2.38 10.12 -12.94
N GLY A 83 1.86 11.28 -13.33
CA GLY A 83 1.93 11.82 -14.69
C GLY A 83 1.35 10.85 -15.71
N ALA A 84 2.18 10.45 -16.68
CA ALA A 84 1.78 9.52 -17.74
C ALA A 84 1.40 8.12 -17.22
N MET A 85 1.83 7.74 -16.01
CA MET A 85 1.47 6.45 -15.41
C MET A 85 0.03 6.44 -14.87
N GLY A 86 -0.52 7.61 -14.51
CA GLY A 86 -1.90 7.74 -14.03
C GLY A 86 -1.98 8.41 -12.65
N PHE A 87 -3.03 8.07 -11.90
CA PHE A 87 -3.31 8.67 -10.60
C PHE A 87 -3.85 7.64 -9.61
N ALA A 88 -3.77 7.96 -8.32
CA ALA A 88 -4.44 7.27 -7.24
C ALA A 88 -5.17 8.30 -6.37
N LYS A 89 -6.36 7.97 -5.88
CA LYS A 89 -7.08 8.79 -4.89
C LYS A 89 -7.76 7.86 -3.88
N GLY A 90 -7.84 8.28 -2.63
CA GLY A 90 -8.45 7.44 -1.61
C GLY A 90 -8.35 8.03 -0.22
N GLY A 91 -8.70 7.21 0.75
CA GLY A 91 -8.53 7.52 2.15
C GLY A 91 -8.36 6.27 3.00
N ALA A 92 -7.96 6.50 4.25
CA ALA A 92 -7.81 5.46 5.24
C ALA A 92 -8.27 5.93 6.61
N ASP A 93 -9.11 5.16 7.28
CA ASP A 93 -9.40 5.36 8.70
C ASP A 93 -8.34 4.63 9.52
N VAL A 94 -7.72 5.32 10.48
CA VAL A 94 -6.68 4.79 11.36
C VAL A 94 -7.15 4.88 12.81
N ALA A 95 -7.00 3.79 13.56
CA ALA A 95 -7.30 3.73 14.99
C ALA A 95 -6.15 3.07 15.76
N LEU A 96 -5.79 3.66 16.90
CA LEU A 96 -4.76 3.19 17.82
C LEU A 96 -5.40 2.78 19.14
N GLU A 97 -5.18 1.52 19.53
CA GLU A 97 -5.57 0.97 20.81
C GLU A 97 -4.33 0.62 21.62
N GLU A 98 -4.36 0.92 22.90
CA GLU A 98 -3.28 0.55 23.82
C GLU A 98 -3.51 -0.88 24.31
N LEU A 99 -2.56 -1.78 24.03
CA LEU A 99 -2.60 -3.17 24.52
C LEU A 99 -1.79 -3.34 25.81
N GLY A 100 -0.87 -2.41 26.09
CA GLY A 100 -0.06 -2.35 27.30
C GLY A 100 0.85 -1.13 27.28
N ALA A 101 1.63 -0.93 28.35
CA ALA A 101 2.44 0.27 28.54
C ALA A 101 3.46 0.54 27.40
N ALA A 102 3.87 -0.49 26.66
CA ALA A 102 4.81 -0.40 25.56
C ALA A 102 4.31 -1.14 24.29
N GLU A 103 3.00 -1.37 24.17
CA GLU A 103 2.44 -2.07 23.01
C GLU A 103 1.15 -1.38 22.53
N THR A 104 1.09 -1.10 21.24
CA THR A 104 -0.05 -0.45 20.57
C THR A 104 -0.57 -1.33 19.45
N LEU A 105 -1.88 -1.51 19.36
CA LEU A 105 -2.56 -2.11 18.22
C LEU A 105 -3.06 -1.00 17.29
N LEU A 106 -2.48 -0.93 16.09
CA LEU A 106 -2.91 -0.06 15.02
C LEU A 106 -3.84 -0.84 14.10
N ARG A 107 -5.06 -0.32 13.90
CA ARG A 107 -6.02 -0.82 12.90
C ARG A 107 -6.20 0.21 11.81
N TYR A 108 -6.35 -0.26 10.58
CA TYR A 108 -6.63 0.61 9.45
C TYR A 108 -7.63 0.02 8.47
N ASN A 109 -8.41 0.90 7.83
CA ASN A 109 -9.32 0.57 6.73
C ASN A 109 -9.09 1.55 5.58
N VAL A 110 -8.59 1.05 4.46
CA VAL A 110 -8.24 1.83 3.26
C VAL A 110 -9.29 1.61 2.18
N LYS A 111 -9.71 2.71 1.54
CA LYS A 111 -10.48 2.72 0.30
C LYS A 111 -9.76 3.59 -0.73
N ALA A 112 -9.40 3.01 -1.87
CA ALA A 112 -8.69 3.75 -2.90
C ALA A 112 -9.10 3.36 -4.33
N GLN A 113 -8.98 4.33 -5.23
CA GLN A 113 -9.19 4.21 -6.66
C GLN A 113 -7.89 4.55 -7.39
N VAL A 114 -7.49 3.67 -8.31
CA VAL A 114 -6.33 3.87 -9.19
C VAL A 114 -6.85 3.99 -10.62
N GLY A 115 -6.31 4.95 -11.37
CA GLY A 115 -6.68 5.22 -12.75
C GLY A 115 -5.47 5.45 -13.65
N GLY A 116 -5.73 5.55 -14.96
CA GLY A 116 -4.70 5.73 -15.99
C GLY A 116 -4.04 4.42 -16.42
N LYS A 117 -2.80 4.49 -16.91
CA LYS A 117 -2.09 3.33 -17.48
C LYS A 117 -1.81 2.25 -16.43
N MET A 118 -1.59 2.62 -15.17
CA MET A 118 -1.37 1.64 -14.09
C MET A 118 -2.60 0.80 -13.80
N ALA A 119 -3.81 1.34 -13.97
CA ALA A 119 -5.03 0.55 -13.79
C ALA A 119 -5.13 -0.62 -14.78
N GLN A 120 -4.43 -0.53 -15.93
CA GLN A 120 -4.37 -1.60 -16.94
C GLN A 120 -3.51 -2.79 -16.51
N LEU A 121 -2.69 -2.65 -15.45
CA LEU A 121 -1.92 -3.76 -14.88
C LEU A 121 -2.82 -4.77 -14.14
N GLY A 122 -4.08 -4.41 -13.89
CA GLY A 122 -5.07 -5.25 -13.24
C GLY A 122 -5.09 -5.10 -11.72
N ALA A 123 -6.28 -5.29 -11.14
CA ALA A 123 -6.51 -5.09 -9.71
C ALA A 123 -5.62 -5.96 -8.82
N ARG A 124 -5.41 -7.23 -9.20
CA ARG A 124 -4.59 -8.18 -8.41
C ARG A 124 -3.16 -7.70 -8.18
N LEU A 125 -2.49 -7.18 -9.22
CA LEU A 125 -1.12 -6.69 -9.08
C LEU A 125 -1.07 -5.43 -8.20
N ILE A 126 -2.02 -4.52 -8.40
CA ILE A 126 -2.14 -3.29 -7.60
C ILE A 126 -2.36 -3.63 -6.13
N ASP A 127 -3.31 -4.51 -5.83
CA ASP A 127 -3.66 -4.90 -4.46
C ASP A 127 -2.48 -5.61 -3.76
N SER A 128 -1.80 -6.53 -4.46
CA SER A 128 -0.61 -7.21 -3.91
C SER A 128 0.54 -6.24 -3.62
N THR A 129 0.79 -5.28 -4.51
CA THR A 129 1.83 -4.26 -4.31
C THR A 129 1.46 -3.33 -3.16
N ALA A 130 0.20 -2.89 -3.07
CA ALA A 130 -0.27 -2.04 -1.98
C ALA A 130 -0.13 -2.74 -0.62
N LYS A 131 -0.48 -4.03 -0.54
CA LYS A 131 -0.27 -4.85 0.66
C LYS A 131 1.21 -4.96 1.02
N GLN A 132 2.07 -5.28 0.04
CA GLN A 132 3.51 -5.38 0.24
C GLN A 132 4.12 -4.05 0.72
N MET A 133 3.66 -2.91 0.19
CA MET A 133 4.11 -1.58 0.65
C MET A 133 3.66 -1.30 2.08
N ALA A 134 2.43 -1.66 2.45
CA ALA A 134 1.94 -1.51 3.82
C ALA A 134 2.76 -2.37 4.80
N ASP A 135 3.03 -3.62 4.45
CA ASP A 135 3.84 -4.53 5.27
C ASP A 135 5.25 -3.96 5.51
N GLN A 136 5.95 -3.57 4.43
CA GLN A 136 7.28 -2.96 4.54
C GLN A 136 7.27 -1.64 5.31
N PHE A 137 6.22 -0.83 5.17
CA PHE A 137 6.06 0.39 5.95
C PHE A 137 6.03 0.07 7.44
N PHE A 138 5.17 -0.87 7.86
CA PHE A 138 5.03 -1.20 9.28
C PHE A 138 6.25 -1.89 9.85
N ASP A 139 6.94 -2.74 9.07
CA ASP A 139 8.20 -3.36 9.50
C ASP A 139 9.28 -2.30 9.79
N ARG A 140 9.45 -1.35 8.87
CA ARG A 140 10.42 -0.24 9.04
C ARG A 140 10.00 0.71 10.15
N PHE A 141 8.71 1.01 10.25
CA PHE A 141 8.16 1.90 11.26
C PHE A 141 8.35 1.31 12.65
N ALA A 142 7.98 0.05 12.88
CA ALA A 142 8.19 -0.64 14.16
C ALA A 142 9.67 -0.73 14.54
N ALA A 143 10.56 -1.02 13.57
CA ALA A 143 12.00 -1.04 13.80
C ALA A 143 12.56 0.32 14.24
N ARG A 144 11.95 1.44 13.84
CA ARG A 144 12.36 2.79 14.26
C ARG A 144 11.87 3.17 15.66
N LEU A 145 10.71 2.67 16.06
CA LEU A 145 10.13 2.97 17.38
C LEU A 145 10.61 2.03 18.48
N THR A 146 11.11 0.86 18.10
CA THR A 146 11.81 0.00 19.04
C THR A 146 13.18 0.63 19.28
N PRO A 147 13.55 0.97 20.52
CA PRO A 147 14.93 1.31 20.80
C PRO A 147 15.77 0.10 20.40
N ALA A 148 16.72 0.30 19.48
CA ALA A 148 17.76 -0.69 19.27
C ALA A 148 18.33 -1.04 20.66
N PRO A 149 18.60 -2.32 20.98
CA PRO A 149 19.55 -2.59 22.04
C PRO A 149 20.75 -1.75 21.65
N ALA A 150 21.18 -0.85 22.53
CA ALA A 150 22.43 -0.14 22.32
C ALA A 150 23.45 -1.23 21.98
N GLU A 151 23.83 -1.30 20.70
CA GLU A 151 25.11 -1.90 20.34
C GLU A 151 26.06 -1.05 21.14
N ALA A 152 26.45 -1.61 22.29
CA ALA A 152 27.49 -1.08 23.11
C ALA A 152 28.59 -0.75 22.11
N GLU A 153 28.85 0.55 21.94
CA GLU A 153 30.09 1.02 21.40
C GLU A 153 31.15 0.23 22.17
N VAL A 154 31.66 -0.82 21.52
CA VAL A 154 32.91 -1.44 21.84
C VAL A 154 33.89 -0.30 21.69
N LEU A 155 34.11 0.38 22.81
CA LEU A 155 35.19 1.30 23.06
C LEU A 155 36.41 0.63 22.43
N GLN A 156 36.88 1.18 21.32
CA GLN A 156 38.09 0.72 20.66
C GLN A 156 39.26 1.05 21.59
N ALA A 157 39.46 0.19 22.60
CA ALA A 157 40.73 0.06 23.28
C ALA A 157 41.69 -0.60 22.30
N GLN A 158 42.53 0.23 21.69
CA GLN A 158 43.71 -0.21 20.95
C GLN A 158 44.59 -1.06 21.88
N PRO A 159 44.96 -2.29 21.53
CA PRO A 159 45.98 -3.02 22.25
C PRO A 159 47.36 -2.57 21.74
N GLU A 160 48.10 -1.90 22.62
CA GLU A 160 49.52 -1.63 22.47
C GLU A 160 50.32 -2.94 22.51
N ALA A 161 51.42 -2.95 21.77
CA ALA A 161 52.14 -4.11 21.28
C ALA A 161 52.72 -5.06 22.35
N ALA A 162 52.84 -6.31 21.93
CA ALA A 162 53.36 -7.46 22.65
C ALA A 162 54.87 -7.39 22.98
N VAL A 163 55.24 -7.95 24.14
CA VAL A 163 56.49 -8.73 24.33
C VAL A 163 56.20 -9.89 25.30
N ALA A 164 56.55 -11.11 24.88
CA ALA A 164 56.50 -12.37 25.66
C ALA A 164 57.95 -12.89 25.88
N PRO A 165 58.24 -14.07 26.48
CA PRO A 165 57.45 -14.98 27.34
C PRO A 165 58.21 -15.45 28.62
N ALA A 166 57.53 -16.11 29.57
CA ALA A 166 58.19 -17.07 30.47
C ALA A 166 57.22 -18.19 30.93
N ARG A 167 57.68 -19.43 30.78
CA ARG A 167 57.01 -20.70 31.11
C ARG A 167 56.88 -20.90 32.62
N ALA A 168 55.80 -21.57 33.06
CA ALA A 168 55.88 -22.81 33.86
C ALA A 168 54.52 -23.50 33.96
N SER A 169 54.59 -24.82 33.88
CA SER A 169 53.55 -25.85 33.91
C SER A 169 52.92 -26.08 35.29
N GLY A 170 51.64 -26.51 35.32
CA GLY A 170 51.10 -27.25 36.46
C GLY A 170 49.58 -27.46 36.45
N GLY A 171 49.15 -28.70 36.19
CA GLY A 171 48.04 -29.38 36.89
C GLY A 171 46.57 -29.00 36.59
N PHE A 172 45.82 -29.98 36.05
CA PHE A 172 44.34 -30.07 36.13
C PHE A 172 43.89 -30.45 37.57
N PRO A 173 42.67 -30.09 38.01
CA PRO A 173 41.54 -31.01 37.83
C PRO A 173 40.16 -30.38 37.51
N THR A 174 39.37 -31.17 36.77
CA THR A 174 37.90 -31.29 36.67
C THR A 174 37.00 -30.32 37.44
N GLU A 175 36.09 -29.65 36.72
CA GLU A 175 34.73 -29.42 37.20
C GLU A 175 33.72 -29.37 36.05
N ASP A 176 32.58 -29.99 36.34
CA ASP A 176 31.38 -30.26 35.57
C ASP A 176 30.74 -29.00 34.97
N ARG A 177 30.38 -29.07 33.69
CA ARG A 177 29.36 -28.18 33.10
C ARG A 177 28.58 -28.89 32.01
N SER A 178 27.80 -29.86 32.45
CA SER A 178 26.60 -30.30 31.75
C SER A 178 25.60 -29.12 31.72
N ALA A 179 25.36 -28.54 30.56
CA ALA A 179 24.38 -27.47 30.31
C ALA A 179 23.57 -27.82 29.02
N PRO A 180 22.39 -27.22 28.77
CA PRO A 180 21.13 -27.94 28.72
C PRO A 180 20.57 -28.05 27.30
N GLU A 181 21.21 -28.83 26.43
CA GLU A 181 20.71 -29.03 25.05
C GLU A 181 19.87 -30.31 24.86
N ASP A 182 20.03 -31.31 25.73
CA ASP A 182 19.30 -32.59 25.57
C ASP A 182 17.83 -32.53 26.04
N ALA A 183 17.48 -31.63 26.96
CA ALA A 183 16.10 -31.53 27.47
C ALA A 183 15.12 -30.90 26.45
N ALA A 184 15.61 -30.04 25.56
CA ALA A 184 14.80 -29.40 24.53
C ALA A 184 14.50 -30.38 23.38
N ASN A 185 15.49 -31.18 22.97
CA ASN A 185 15.33 -32.14 21.87
C ASN A 185 14.43 -33.32 22.25
N ILE A 186 14.45 -33.78 23.50
CA ILE A 186 13.55 -34.85 23.96
C ILE A 186 12.09 -34.36 24.06
N ARG A 187 11.86 -33.07 24.39
CA ARG A 187 10.50 -32.49 24.41
C ARG A 187 9.91 -32.26 23.01
N ALA A 188 10.74 -31.96 22.02
CA ALA A 188 10.30 -31.82 20.62
C ALA A 188 9.87 -33.17 20.00
N GLY A 189 10.59 -34.26 20.30
CA GLY A 189 10.25 -35.60 19.81
C GLY A 189 8.94 -36.16 20.37
N ALA A 190 8.64 -35.88 21.65
CA ALA A 190 7.41 -36.36 22.30
C ALA A 190 6.12 -35.67 21.78
N ALA A 191 6.21 -34.41 21.33
CA ALA A 191 5.06 -33.67 20.80
C ALA A 191 4.58 -34.17 19.42
N MET A 192 5.48 -34.74 18.61
CA MET A 192 5.14 -35.35 17.32
C MET A 192 4.40 -36.70 17.45
N GLN A 193 4.49 -37.36 18.61
CA GLN A 193 3.86 -38.67 18.85
C GLN A 193 2.57 -38.58 19.68
N SER A 194 2.10 -37.37 19.99
CA SER A 194 0.90 -37.16 20.78
C SER A 194 -0.36 -37.71 20.07
N PRO A 195 -1.26 -38.40 20.79
CA PRO A 195 -2.51 -38.93 20.22
C PRO A 195 -3.39 -37.85 19.57
N ALA A 196 -3.27 -36.59 19.99
CA ALA A 196 -3.97 -35.47 19.39
C ALA A 196 -3.51 -35.15 17.95
N ASN A 197 -2.19 -35.24 17.68
CA ASN A 197 -1.65 -35.01 16.34
C ASN A 197 -1.94 -36.18 15.39
N ARG A 198 -1.99 -37.40 15.92
CA ARG A 198 -2.42 -38.59 15.16
C ARG A 198 -3.89 -38.49 14.76
N ALA A 199 -4.77 -38.13 15.69
CA ALA A 199 -6.20 -37.92 15.41
C ALA A 199 -6.45 -36.81 14.37
N ALA A 200 -5.69 -35.72 14.40
CA ALA A 200 -5.78 -34.64 13.41
C ALA A 200 -5.30 -35.07 12.01
N THR A 201 -4.33 -35.99 11.94
CA THR A 201 -3.82 -36.54 10.68
C THR A 201 -4.81 -37.55 10.09
N ASP A 202 -5.34 -38.44 10.92
CA ASP A 202 -6.33 -39.45 10.50
C ASP A 202 -7.65 -38.80 10.03
N ALA A 203 -8.09 -37.71 10.67
CA ALA A 203 -9.26 -36.95 10.23
C ALA A 203 -9.08 -36.29 8.85
N ARG A 204 -7.86 -35.85 8.52
CA ARG A 204 -7.53 -35.26 7.22
C ARG A 204 -7.45 -36.31 6.11
N VAL A 205 -6.95 -37.50 6.42
CA VAL A 205 -6.91 -38.64 5.48
C VAL A 205 -8.33 -39.17 5.22
N ALA A 206 -9.20 -39.21 6.24
CA ALA A 206 -10.60 -39.60 6.08
C ALA A 206 -11.39 -38.59 5.22
N ALA A 207 -11.14 -37.28 5.38
CA ALA A 207 -11.77 -36.25 4.57
C ALA A 207 -11.36 -36.30 3.08
N ALA A 208 -10.15 -36.81 2.78
CA ALA A 208 -9.68 -37.00 1.41
C ALA A 208 -10.26 -38.26 0.73
N ALA A 209 -10.71 -39.26 1.50
CA ALA A 209 -11.29 -40.50 1.00
C ALA A 209 -12.79 -40.36 0.64
N HIS A 210 -13.50 -39.42 1.25
CA HIS A 210 -14.91 -39.13 0.97
C HIS A 210 -15.05 -37.95 0.02
N GLY A 211 -14.76 -38.19 -1.27
CA GLY A 211 -14.78 -37.21 -2.35
C GLY A 211 -15.96 -36.24 -2.29
N THR A 212 -15.73 -35.07 -1.68
CA THR A 212 -16.64 -33.94 -1.69
C THR A 212 -16.01 -32.88 -2.60
N PRO A 213 -16.55 -32.64 -3.80
CA PRO A 213 -15.96 -31.65 -4.70
C PRO A 213 -16.30 -30.24 -4.19
N ALA A 214 -15.28 -29.47 -3.85
CA ALA A 214 -15.39 -28.03 -3.78
C ALA A 214 -15.56 -27.50 -5.22
N ALA A 215 -16.76 -27.01 -5.49
CA ALA A 215 -17.16 -26.47 -6.78
C ALA A 215 -16.30 -25.25 -7.17
N GLY A 216 -15.89 -25.20 -8.44
CA GLY A 216 -15.43 -23.99 -9.11
C GLY A 216 -13.97 -23.99 -9.54
N THR A 217 -13.54 -24.98 -10.34
CA THR A 217 -12.43 -24.79 -11.27
C THR A 217 -12.88 -25.24 -12.67
N ASP A 218 -12.76 -24.31 -13.62
CA ASP A 218 -13.05 -24.48 -15.04
C ASP A 218 -12.32 -25.67 -15.64
N THR A 219 -13.03 -26.67 -16.15
CA THR A 219 -12.60 -27.46 -17.31
C THR A 219 -13.81 -28.19 -17.91
N GLU A 220 -14.58 -27.52 -18.77
CA GLU A 220 -15.32 -28.22 -19.82
C GLU A 220 -15.50 -27.25 -20.99
N TYR A 221 -14.47 -27.25 -21.86
CA TYR A 221 -14.53 -26.65 -23.18
C TYR A 221 -14.04 -27.72 -24.16
N LEU A 222 -14.69 -27.76 -25.32
CA LEU A 222 -14.47 -28.66 -26.47
C LEU A 222 -15.29 -29.95 -26.46
N GLN A 223 -16.57 -29.81 -26.83
CA GLN A 223 -17.28 -30.79 -27.66
C GLN A 223 -18.57 -30.15 -28.23
N ASP A 224 -18.42 -29.19 -29.14
CA ASP A 224 -19.34 -28.99 -30.27
C ASP A 224 -18.83 -27.85 -31.17
N LEU A 225 -18.51 -28.16 -32.43
CA LEU A 225 -17.93 -27.23 -33.40
C LEU A 225 -18.96 -26.62 -34.37
N ASP A 226 -20.26 -26.81 -34.12
CA ASP A 226 -21.34 -26.35 -35.03
C ASP A 226 -22.52 -25.62 -34.35
N ALA A 227 -22.38 -25.14 -33.11
CA ALA A 227 -23.44 -24.37 -32.44
C ALA A 227 -23.28 -22.85 -32.64
N PRO A 228 -24.32 -22.11 -33.09
CA PRO A 228 -24.31 -20.64 -33.11
C PRO A 228 -24.33 -20.09 -31.67
N GLY A 229 -23.31 -19.31 -31.32
CA GLY A 229 -23.13 -18.76 -29.96
C GLY A 229 -24.26 -17.82 -29.51
N PRO A 230 -24.50 -17.68 -28.20
CA PRO A 230 -25.60 -16.88 -27.69
C PRO A 230 -25.31 -15.38 -27.79
N ILE A 231 -26.26 -14.66 -28.39
CA ILE A 231 -26.41 -13.20 -28.29
C ILE A 231 -27.03 -12.89 -26.93
N THR A 232 -26.29 -12.25 -26.03
CA THR A 232 -26.85 -11.71 -24.79
C THR A 232 -27.42 -10.32 -25.04
N GLN A 233 -28.75 -10.25 -25.22
CA GLN A 233 -29.51 -9.00 -25.07
C GLN A 233 -30.03 -8.93 -23.62
N HIS A 234 -29.75 -7.82 -22.94
CA HIS A 234 -30.31 -7.49 -21.63
C HIS A 234 -31.83 -7.32 -21.71
N GLY A 235 -32.58 -8.20 -21.05
CA GLY A 235 -34.01 -8.04 -20.79
C GLY A 235 -34.30 -8.47 -19.36
N ALA A 236 -34.34 -7.50 -18.43
CA ALA A 236 -34.92 -7.70 -17.12
C ALA A 236 -36.43 -7.45 -17.22
N GLU A 237 -37.23 -8.50 -17.18
CA GLU A 237 -38.68 -8.40 -16.99
C GLU A 237 -39.03 -8.66 -15.52
N GLY A 238 -39.42 -7.59 -14.83
CA GLY A 238 -40.25 -7.64 -13.63
C GLY A 238 -41.63 -7.04 -13.96
N PRO A 239 -42.73 -7.47 -13.31
CA PRO A 239 -44.06 -7.16 -13.75
C PRO A 239 -44.49 -5.76 -13.28
N SER A 240 -44.83 -4.87 -14.21
CA SER A 240 -45.56 -3.64 -13.89
C SER A 240 -46.83 -3.55 -14.74
N ALA A 241 -47.95 -3.57 -14.03
CA ALA A 241 -49.28 -3.26 -14.54
C ALA A 241 -49.34 -1.83 -15.09
N GLY A 242 -50.13 -1.63 -16.14
CA GLY A 242 -50.48 -0.29 -16.65
C GLY A 242 -50.70 -0.28 -18.15
N GLY A 243 -51.95 -0.49 -18.58
CA GLY A 243 -52.35 -0.33 -19.97
C GLY A 243 -52.20 1.12 -20.43
N GLY A 244 -51.19 1.39 -21.26
CA GLY A 244 -51.00 2.64 -21.98
C GLY A 244 -50.38 2.35 -23.34
N LYS A 245 -51.00 2.85 -24.41
CA LYS A 245 -50.50 2.65 -25.79
C LYS A 245 -49.10 3.29 -25.95
N PRO A 246 -48.19 2.69 -26.74
CA PRO A 246 -46.86 3.25 -26.96
C PRO A 246 -46.94 4.62 -27.65
N VAL A 247 -46.36 5.64 -27.03
CA VAL A 247 -46.25 7.00 -27.58
C VAL A 247 -45.00 7.05 -28.47
N TYR A 248 -45.20 7.24 -29.77
CA TYR A 248 -44.12 7.48 -30.73
C TYR A 248 -43.49 8.87 -30.47
N ARG A 249 -42.22 8.92 -30.05
CA ARG A 249 -41.43 10.17 -30.05
C ARG A 249 -40.66 10.27 -31.37
N PRO A 250 -40.87 11.31 -32.20
CA PRO A 250 -40.04 11.54 -33.36
C PRO A 250 -38.61 11.89 -32.94
N ASN A 251 -37.63 11.33 -33.65
CA ASN A 251 -36.21 11.64 -33.48
C ASN A 251 -35.96 13.13 -33.80
N PRO A 252 -35.24 13.91 -32.97
CA PRO A 252 -34.93 15.30 -33.28
C PRO A 252 -34.07 15.40 -34.55
N ARG A 253 -34.40 16.36 -35.43
CA ARG A 253 -33.63 16.66 -36.64
C ARG A 253 -32.18 17.03 -36.29
N PRO A 254 -31.18 16.68 -37.12
CA PRO A 254 -29.83 17.17 -36.93
C PRO A 254 -29.80 18.69 -37.14
N LEU A 255 -29.12 19.40 -36.24
CA LEU A 255 -28.93 20.85 -36.30
C LEU A 255 -28.05 21.23 -37.49
N ASP A 256 -28.50 22.21 -38.26
CA ASP A 256 -27.85 22.73 -39.45
C ASP A 256 -26.49 23.37 -39.08
N ALA A 257 -25.39 22.88 -39.67
CA ALA A 257 -24.02 23.30 -39.37
C ALA A 257 -23.67 24.75 -39.78
N GLU A 258 -24.63 25.51 -40.32
CA GLU A 258 -24.42 26.84 -40.86
C GLU A 258 -24.70 27.97 -39.84
N ALA A 259 -25.28 27.65 -38.67
CA ALA A 259 -25.64 28.62 -37.63
C ALA A 259 -24.48 29.12 -36.75
N ILE A 260 -23.25 28.61 -36.93
CA ILE A 260 -22.10 28.88 -36.01
C ILE A 260 -21.03 29.78 -36.66
N ARG A 261 -21.22 30.26 -37.89
CA ARG A 261 -20.19 31.02 -38.63
C ARG A 261 -19.85 32.45 -38.15
N PRO A 262 -20.70 33.24 -37.44
CA PRO A 262 -20.34 34.65 -37.20
C PRO A 262 -19.41 34.89 -35.98
N LEU A 263 -19.11 33.90 -35.14
CA LEU A 263 -18.27 34.11 -33.95
C LEU A 263 -16.74 34.00 -34.19
N ARG A 264 -16.30 33.77 -35.44
CA ARG A 264 -14.88 33.56 -35.74
C ARG A 264 -14.07 34.84 -36.06
N LEU A 265 -14.69 36.03 -36.03
CA LEU A 265 -14.09 37.23 -36.64
C LEU A 265 -13.48 38.27 -35.67
N ILE A 266 -13.42 38.05 -34.35
CA ILE A 266 -12.99 39.08 -33.36
C ILE A 266 -11.73 38.65 -32.55
N MET A 267 -10.84 37.83 -33.09
CA MET A 267 -9.59 37.46 -32.40
C MET A 267 -8.34 37.51 -33.29
N GLN A 268 -8.19 38.57 -34.09
CA GLN A 268 -6.97 38.81 -34.89
C GLN A 268 -6.34 40.17 -34.56
N ILE A 269 -5.82 40.31 -33.34
CA ILE A 269 -4.79 41.30 -33.06
C ILE A 269 -3.62 40.55 -32.39
N GLU A 270 -2.65 40.15 -33.22
CA GLU A 270 -1.39 39.54 -32.77
C GLU A 270 -0.31 40.62 -32.70
N PRO A 271 0.17 41.02 -31.51
CA PRO A 271 1.42 41.76 -31.42
C PRO A 271 2.57 40.78 -31.67
N PHE A 272 3.39 41.04 -32.69
CA PHE A 272 4.65 40.34 -33.01
C PHE A 272 4.56 38.94 -33.64
N GLY A 273 3.40 38.56 -34.22
CA GLY A 273 3.31 37.38 -35.11
C GLY A 273 3.50 36.01 -34.43
N LEU A 274 3.26 35.94 -33.11
CA LEU A 274 3.26 34.70 -32.34
C LEU A 274 1.92 34.58 -31.59
N PRO A 275 1.32 33.38 -31.53
CA PRO A 275 -0.03 33.23 -30.97
C PRO A 275 -0.03 33.43 -29.44
N ILE A 276 -1.05 34.13 -28.93
CA ILE A 276 -1.20 34.57 -27.52
C ILE A 276 -1.01 33.43 -26.49
N GLN A 277 -1.31 32.20 -26.86
CA GLN A 277 -1.09 31.00 -26.04
C GLN A 277 0.38 30.78 -25.63
N PHE A 278 1.37 31.31 -26.38
CA PHE A 278 2.79 31.24 -25.99
C PHE A 278 3.19 32.28 -24.94
N TRP A 279 2.48 33.40 -24.85
CA TRP A 279 2.75 34.45 -23.87
C TRP A 279 2.25 34.10 -22.47
N ILE A 280 1.11 33.40 -22.38
CA ILE A 280 0.57 32.92 -21.10
C ILE A 280 1.54 31.95 -20.43
N GLY A 281 2.20 31.09 -21.21
CA GLY A 281 3.22 30.17 -20.71
C GLY A 281 4.49 30.87 -20.21
N SER A 282 4.96 31.92 -20.90
CA SER A 282 6.19 32.62 -20.52
C SER A 282 6.04 33.46 -19.25
N VAL A 283 4.88 34.09 -19.04
CA VAL A 283 4.62 34.86 -17.80
C VAL A 283 4.46 33.92 -16.59
N LEU A 284 3.82 32.76 -16.77
CA LEU A 284 3.70 31.75 -15.73
C LEU A 284 5.07 31.13 -15.37
N MET A 285 5.92 30.86 -16.37
CA MET A 285 7.24 30.30 -16.13
C MET A 285 8.19 31.30 -15.43
N LEU A 286 8.15 32.58 -15.79
CA LEU A 286 8.93 33.63 -15.11
C LEU A 286 8.46 33.87 -13.67
N GLY A 287 7.15 33.77 -13.40
CA GLY A 287 6.62 33.83 -12.03
C GLY A 287 7.06 32.66 -11.16
N ILE A 288 7.09 31.44 -11.72
CA ILE A 288 7.57 30.24 -11.01
C ILE A 288 9.08 30.33 -10.77
N LEU A 289 9.86 30.82 -11.74
CA LEU A 289 11.31 30.99 -11.57
C LEU A 289 11.64 32.03 -10.49
N ALA A 290 10.88 33.13 -10.40
CA ALA A 290 11.06 34.13 -9.35
C ALA A 290 10.67 33.62 -7.95
N LEU A 291 9.71 32.70 -7.84
CA LEU A 291 9.32 32.06 -6.57
C LEU A 291 10.30 30.99 -6.09
N MET A 292 11.19 30.48 -6.95
CA MET A 292 12.18 29.46 -6.58
C MET A 292 13.50 30.04 -6.07
N PHE A 293 13.69 31.37 -6.17
CA PHE A 293 14.90 32.08 -5.74
C PHE A 293 14.66 33.08 -4.61
N LEU A 294 13.51 33.00 -3.93
CA LEU A 294 13.19 33.77 -2.73
C LEU A 294 12.97 32.85 -1.51
#